data_AF-A0A9Q4D935-F1
#
_entry.id   AF-A0A9Q4D935-F1
#
_cell.length_a   1.000
_cell.length_b   1.000
_cell.length_c   1.000
_cell.angle_alpha   90.00
_cell.angle_beta   90.00
_cell.angle_gamma   90.00
#
_symmetry.space_group_name_H-M   'P 1'
#
loop_
_entity.id
_entity.type
_entity.pdbx_description
1 polymer ?
#
loop_
_entity_poly.entity_id
_entity_poly.type
_entity_poly.pdbx_seq_one_letter_code
_entity_poly.pdbx_strand_id
1 'polypeptide(L)'
;MNKQIQLWKDWRLHTLTFVIVLISEGIGTHKFNLGPTSLLLMPVVYAVILGLIAYFTPLVKKKQAKNAEPMVFIAVALLIAKFGVEAGPALPKIIAAGPALILQELGNLATILISLPIAIMLGLKRETIGMTHSIGREVNLALITERYKTNSPEWQGVMSMYIFGTIFGAIFFSVFSSVLISILPLHPLSFAMATGVGSGVMTTAALGPLVEAFPDQASTLAAFSGTSNLLTSVTGLYMAIVFALPLTEKYYALLTKVKGKFSQVKGWDNDFSN
;
A
#
# COMPACT_ATOMS: atom_id res chain seq x y z
N MET A 1 27.56 5.33 21.27
CA MET A 1 26.71 6.03 22.26
C MET A 1 25.34 6.29 21.66
N ASN A 2 24.34 5.48 22.01
CA ASN A 2 22.96 5.64 21.57
C ASN A 2 22.37 6.91 22.19
N LYS A 3 22.27 7.98 21.41
CA LYS A 3 21.42 9.11 21.76
C LYS A 3 19.99 8.58 21.66
N GLN A 4 19.41 8.12 22.78
CA GLN A 4 18.00 7.78 22.84
C GLN A 4 17.22 8.95 22.26
N ILE A 5 16.59 8.73 21.10
CA ILE A 5 15.75 9.74 20.47
C ILE A 5 14.54 9.87 21.38
N GLN A 6 14.48 10.95 22.16
CA GLN A 6 13.34 11.24 23.03
C GLN A 6 12.19 11.75 22.16
N LEU A 7 11.56 10.84 21.40
CA LEU A 7 10.50 11.10 20.42
C LEU A 7 9.31 11.83 21.04
N TRP A 8 8.93 11.46 22.27
CA TRP A 8 7.89 12.11 23.07
C TRP A 8 8.19 13.58 23.42
N LYS A 9 9.45 14.02 23.39
CA LYS A 9 9.81 15.42 23.68
C LYS A 9 9.75 16.33 22.45
N ASP A 10 9.51 15.81 21.25
CA ASP A 10 9.34 16.62 20.04
C ASP A 10 7.91 17.15 19.91
N TRP A 11 7.49 17.95 20.90
CA TRP A 11 6.14 18.51 20.96
C TRP A 11 5.77 19.29 19.69
N ARG A 12 6.75 19.92 19.03
CA ARG A 12 6.53 20.66 17.78
C ARG A 12 6.04 19.75 16.66
N LEU A 13 6.62 18.56 16.54
CA LEU A 13 6.20 17.57 15.56
C LEU A 13 4.81 17.04 15.89
N HIS A 14 4.54 16.69 17.15
CA HIS A 14 3.23 16.22 17.59
C HIS A 14 2.12 17.25 17.36
N THR A 15 2.34 18.50 17.77
CA THR A 15 1.39 19.60 17.56
C THR A 15 1.17 19.88 16.08
N LEU A 16 2.23 19.89 15.27
CA LEU A 16 2.11 20.10 13.83
C LEU A 16 1.27 18.99 13.18
N THR A 17 1.57 17.73 13.46
CA THR A 17 0.81 16.58 12.94
C THR A 17 -0.66 16.66 13.38
N PHE A 18 -0.92 16.99 14.64
CA PHE A 18 -2.28 17.13 15.16
C PHE A 18 -3.06 18.25 14.46
N VAL A 19 -2.45 19.42 14.26
CA VAL A 19 -3.07 20.54 13.53
C VAL A 19 -3.35 20.16 12.08
N ILE A 20 -2.42 19.49 11.40
CA ILE A 20 -2.62 19.01 10.03
C ILE A 20 -3.82 18.06 9.96
N VAL A 21 -3.94 17.13 10.92
CA VAL A 21 -5.09 16.22 11.00
C VAL A 21 -6.38 17.00 11.20
N LEU A 22 -6.44 17.95 12.15
CA LEU A 22 -7.64 18.76 12.38
C LEU A 22 -8.06 19.56 11.13
N ILE A 23 -7.11 20.16 10.43
CA ILE A 23 -7.40 20.88 9.17
C ILE A 23 -7.93 19.90 8.12
N SER A 24 -7.28 18.75 7.97
CA SER A 24 -7.63 17.76 6.94
C SER A 24 -9.01 17.14 7.17
N GLU A 25 -9.31 16.79 8.42
CA GLU A 25 -10.65 16.30 8.82
C GLU A 25 -11.71 17.40 8.74
N GLY A 26 -11.34 18.65 9.06
CA GLY A 26 -12.23 19.81 8.93
C GLY A 26 -12.58 20.15 7.48
N ILE A 27 -11.67 19.92 6.54
CA ILE A 27 -11.96 19.99 5.10
C ILE A 27 -12.92 18.86 4.70
N GLY A 28 -12.72 17.66 5.25
CA GLY A 28 -13.55 16.50 4.94
C GLY A 28 -13.39 16.02 3.51
N THR A 29 -14.28 15.13 3.07
CA THR A 29 -14.20 14.53 1.73
C THR A 29 -14.75 15.47 0.66
N HIS A 30 -13.96 15.77 -0.37
CA HIS A 30 -14.44 16.49 -1.55
C HIS A 30 -14.51 15.58 -2.77
N LYS A 31 -15.54 15.81 -3.58
CA LYS A 31 -15.78 15.09 -4.82
C LYS A 31 -15.51 16.01 -6.01
N PHE A 32 -14.75 15.51 -6.97
CA PHE A 32 -14.51 16.18 -8.24
C PHE A 32 -15.01 15.30 -9.38
N ASN A 33 -15.98 15.80 -10.14
CA ASN A 33 -16.52 15.11 -11.30
C ASN A 33 -15.62 15.39 -12.50
N LEU A 34 -14.90 14.37 -12.95
CA LEU A 34 -14.06 14.35 -14.14
C LEU A 34 -14.82 13.62 -15.27
N GLY A 35 -15.95 14.20 -15.69
CA GLY A 35 -16.82 13.64 -16.72
C GLY A 35 -17.45 12.30 -16.29
N PRO A 36 -17.17 11.17 -16.96
CA PRO A 36 -17.68 9.85 -16.56
C PRO A 36 -16.97 9.28 -15.32
N THR A 37 -15.95 9.97 -14.80
CA THR A 37 -15.18 9.54 -13.63
C THR A 37 -15.36 10.48 -12.46
N SER A 38 -15.34 9.95 -11.23
CA SER A 38 -15.32 10.75 -10.00
C SER A 38 -14.00 10.54 -9.26
N LEU A 39 -13.37 11.66 -8.89
CA LEU A 39 -12.21 11.68 -8.01
C LEU A 39 -12.66 12.07 -6.61
N LEU A 40 -12.43 11.17 -5.66
CA LEU A 40 -12.77 11.36 -4.25
C LEU A 40 -11.50 11.74 -3.47
N LEU A 41 -11.39 13.02 -3.11
CA LEU A 41 -10.30 13.51 -2.26
C LEU A 41 -10.68 13.32 -0.80
N MET A 42 -9.96 12.41 -0.13
CA MET A 42 -10.13 12.11 1.29
C MET A 42 -9.21 12.99 2.16
N PRO A 43 -9.56 13.20 3.45
CA PRO A 43 -8.71 13.87 4.45
C PRO A 43 -7.22 13.50 4.40
N VAL A 44 -6.92 12.21 4.21
CA VAL A 44 -5.54 11.69 4.14
C VAL A 44 -4.72 12.34 3.03
N VAL A 45 -5.32 12.64 1.87
CA VAL A 45 -4.61 13.29 0.75
C VAL A 45 -4.20 14.72 1.13
N TYR A 46 -5.10 15.47 1.79
CA TYR A 46 -4.78 16.82 2.29
C TYR A 46 -3.69 16.77 3.35
N ALA A 47 -3.74 15.80 4.26
CA ALA A 47 -2.75 15.66 5.32
C ALA A 47 -1.34 15.45 4.76
N VAL A 48 -1.21 14.68 3.68
CA VAL A 48 0.06 14.44 2.99
C VAL A 48 0.56 15.71 2.29
N ILE A 49 -0.30 16.41 1.56
CA ILE A 49 0.07 17.64 0.86
C ILE A 49 0.51 18.71 1.87
N LEU A 50 -0.26 18.89 2.95
CA LEU A 50 0.06 19.82 4.03
C LEU A 50 1.36 19.42 4.75
N GLY A 51 1.58 18.12 4.99
CA GLY A 51 2.82 17.61 5.57
C GLY A 51 4.03 17.87 4.68
N LEU A 52 3.89 17.71 3.36
CA LEU A 52 4.92 18.00 2.38
C LEU A 52 5.22 19.51 2.30
N ILE A 53 4.18 20.35 2.27
CA ILE A 53 4.34 21.80 2.33
C ILE A 53 5.07 22.19 3.63
N ALA A 54 4.63 21.65 4.77
CA ALA A 54 5.23 21.92 6.07
C ALA A 54 6.72 21.51 6.11
N TYR A 55 7.10 20.42 5.44
CA TYR A 55 8.51 20.00 5.29
C TYR A 55 9.38 21.06 4.60
N PHE A 56 8.84 21.79 3.62
CA PHE A 56 9.53 22.89 2.94
C PHE A 56 9.46 24.23 3.68
N THR A 57 8.78 24.29 4.83
CA THR A 57 8.72 25.50 5.67
C THR A 57 9.72 25.44 6.84
N PRO A 58 10.02 26.59 7.50
CA PRO A 58 10.85 26.62 8.71
C PRO A 58 10.26 25.84 9.91
N LEU A 59 9.01 25.40 9.82
CA LEU A 59 8.30 24.67 10.87
C LEU A 59 8.91 23.27 11.10
N VAL A 60 9.40 22.62 10.03
CA VAL A 60 10.01 21.29 10.09
C VAL A 60 11.52 21.42 9.86
N LYS A 61 12.32 21.17 10.91
CA LYS A 61 13.78 21.10 10.76
C LYS A 61 14.21 19.65 10.52
N LYS A 62 15.47 19.45 10.10
CA LYS A 62 16.07 18.11 9.92
C LYS A 62 15.90 17.19 11.12
N LYS A 63 15.85 17.74 12.34
CA LYS A 63 15.60 16.97 13.56
C LYS A 63 14.20 16.35 13.58
N GLN A 64 13.17 17.16 13.31
CA GLN A 64 11.78 16.72 13.25
C GLN A 64 11.59 15.69 12.13
N ALA A 65 12.16 15.94 10.95
CA ALA A 65 12.09 15.00 9.84
C ALA A 65 12.70 13.63 10.19
N LYS A 66 13.87 13.61 10.84
CA LYS A 66 14.51 12.37 11.33
C LYS A 66 13.72 11.69 12.45
N ASN A 67 13.00 12.45 13.26
CA ASN A 67 12.17 11.91 14.34
C ASN A 67 10.84 11.34 13.82
N ALA A 68 10.35 11.80 12.67
CA ALA A 68 9.10 11.33 12.08
C ALA A 68 9.18 9.86 11.62
N GLU A 69 10.30 9.45 11.03
CA GLU A 69 10.53 8.07 10.57
C GLU A 69 10.30 7.00 11.67
N PRO A 70 10.96 7.05 12.84
CA PRO A 70 10.71 6.09 13.91
C PRO A 70 9.31 6.27 14.56
N MET A 71 8.68 7.44 14.47
CA MET A 71 7.28 7.61 14.93
C MET A 71 6.30 6.86 14.04
N VAL A 72 6.50 6.92 12.72
CA VAL A 72 5.72 6.12 11.76
C VAL A 72 5.87 4.64 12.12
N PHE A 73 7.09 4.18 12.43
CA PHE A 73 7.30 2.80 12.84
C PHE A 73 6.52 2.42 14.11
N ILE A 74 6.51 3.27 15.14
CA ILE A 74 5.72 3.01 16.37
C ILE A 74 4.23 2.93 16.06
N ALA A 75 3.69 3.84 15.22
CA ALA A 75 2.29 3.81 14.82
C ALA A 75 1.95 2.55 14.01
N VAL A 76 2.81 2.20 13.06
CA VAL A 76 2.67 0.99 12.23
C VAL A 76 2.77 -0.27 13.08
N ALA A 77 3.64 -0.32 14.10
CA ALA A 77 3.77 -1.46 14.99
C ALA A 77 2.46 -1.77 15.75
N LEU A 78 1.71 -0.75 16.16
CA LEU A 78 0.37 -0.93 16.77
C LEU A 78 -0.62 -1.55 15.77
N LEU A 79 -0.57 -1.12 14.51
CA LEU A 79 -1.41 -1.70 13.46
C LEU A 79 -1.01 -3.15 13.15
N ILE A 80 0.28 -3.45 13.06
CA ILE A 80 0.80 -4.81 12.89
C ILE A 80 0.31 -5.69 14.04
N ALA A 81 0.39 -5.21 15.28
CA ALA A 81 -0.09 -5.95 16.46
C ALA A 81 -1.60 -6.23 16.37
N LYS A 82 -2.41 -5.22 16.01
CA LYS A 82 -3.86 -5.39 15.78
C LYS A 82 -4.14 -6.46 14.71
N PHE A 83 -3.50 -6.37 13.54
CA PHE A 83 -3.70 -7.32 12.46
C PHE A 83 -3.23 -8.73 12.84
N GLY A 84 -2.14 -8.86 13.61
CA GLY A 84 -1.69 -10.16 14.14
C GLY A 84 -2.74 -10.84 15.02
N VAL A 85 -3.43 -10.08 15.88
CA VAL A 85 -4.52 -10.60 16.73
C VAL A 85 -5.77 -10.94 15.90
N GLU A 86 -6.05 -10.17 14.85
CA GLU A 86 -7.18 -10.43 13.94
C GLU A 86 -6.94 -11.63 13.01
N ALA A 87 -5.68 -11.94 12.68
CA ALA A 87 -5.33 -12.96 11.70
C ALA A 87 -5.62 -14.40 12.15
N GLY A 88 -5.28 -14.75 13.40
CA GLY A 88 -5.46 -16.11 13.92
C GLY A 88 -6.93 -16.59 13.88
N PRO A 89 -7.90 -15.85 14.45
CA PRO A 89 -9.31 -16.21 14.43
C PRO A 89 -9.95 -16.23 13.04
N ALA A 90 -9.31 -15.60 12.04
CA ALA A 90 -9.82 -15.55 10.68
C ALA A 90 -9.44 -16.77 9.83
N LEU A 91 -8.50 -17.63 10.27
CA LEU A 91 -8.11 -18.85 9.55
C LEU A 91 -9.30 -19.75 9.12
N PRO A 92 -10.31 -20.02 9.98
CA PRO A 92 -11.48 -20.79 9.55
C PRO A 92 -12.30 -20.09 8.46
N LYS A 93 -12.37 -18.75 8.48
CA LYS A 93 -13.04 -17.97 7.44
C LYS A 93 -12.30 -18.05 6.10
N ILE A 94 -10.97 -18.14 6.12
CA ILE A 94 -10.15 -18.34 4.91
C ILE A 94 -10.50 -19.70 4.28
N ILE A 95 -10.56 -20.75 5.10
CA ILE A 95 -10.91 -22.11 4.66
C ILE A 95 -12.35 -22.14 4.11
N ALA A 96 -13.29 -21.47 4.79
CA ALA A 96 -14.70 -21.44 4.40
C ALA A 96 -14.98 -20.57 3.17
N ALA A 97 -14.26 -19.47 2.96
CA ALA A 97 -14.37 -18.62 1.78
C ALA A 97 -13.87 -19.33 0.50
N GLY A 98 -13.12 -20.43 0.66
CA GLY A 98 -12.89 -21.40 -0.40
C GLY A 98 -12.19 -20.82 -1.64
N PRO A 99 -12.61 -21.22 -2.86
CA PRO A 99 -11.97 -20.80 -4.12
C PRO A 99 -12.03 -19.30 -4.39
N ALA A 100 -13.05 -18.59 -3.90
CA ALA A 100 -13.24 -17.17 -4.19
C ALA A 100 -12.10 -16.30 -3.63
N LEU A 101 -11.62 -16.64 -2.43
CA LEU A 101 -10.50 -15.94 -1.79
C LEU A 101 -9.17 -16.23 -2.51
N ILE A 102 -8.96 -17.47 -2.97
CA ILE A 102 -7.80 -17.85 -3.78
C ILE A 102 -7.80 -17.06 -5.11
N LEU A 103 -8.94 -16.96 -5.78
CA LEU A 103 -9.09 -16.20 -7.03
C LEU A 103 -8.86 -14.70 -6.82
N GLN A 104 -9.31 -14.14 -5.71
CA GLN A 104 -9.05 -12.75 -5.35
C GLN A 104 -7.55 -12.49 -5.13
N GLU A 105 -6.87 -13.36 -4.38
CA GLU A 105 -5.43 -13.23 -4.12
C GLU A 105 -4.57 -13.52 -5.36
N LEU A 106 -5.06 -14.31 -6.33
CA LEU A 106 -4.41 -14.45 -7.64
C LEU A 106 -4.33 -13.11 -8.38
N GLY A 107 -5.35 -12.25 -8.26
CA GLY A 107 -5.29 -10.89 -8.81
C GLY A 107 -4.15 -10.07 -8.21
N ASN A 108 -3.94 -10.17 -6.89
CA ASN A 108 -2.84 -9.52 -6.20
C ASN A 108 -1.47 -10.07 -6.67
N LEU A 109 -1.33 -11.40 -6.77
CA LEU A 109 -0.11 -12.05 -7.28
C LEU A 109 0.18 -11.71 -8.75
N ALA A 110 -0.84 -11.57 -9.58
CA ALA A 110 -0.69 -11.23 -10.99
C ALA A 110 -0.03 -9.86 -11.19
N THR A 111 -0.17 -8.94 -10.24
CA THR A 111 0.48 -7.62 -10.31
C THR A 111 2.01 -7.72 -10.31
N ILE A 112 2.59 -8.77 -9.70
CA ILE A 112 4.06 -9.01 -9.68
C ILE A 112 4.58 -9.21 -11.10
N LEU A 113 3.80 -9.88 -11.96
CA LEU A 113 4.19 -10.20 -13.33
C LEU A 113 4.40 -8.94 -14.19
N ILE A 114 3.73 -7.84 -13.83
CA ILE A 114 3.80 -6.56 -14.56
C ILE A 114 4.73 -5.59 -13.84
N SER A 115 4.57 -5.45 -12.52
CA SER A 115 5.30 -4.45 -11.74
C SER A 115 6.80 -4.75 -11.64
N LEU A 116 7.20 -6.01 -11.48
CA LEU A 116 8.61 -6.38 -11.33
C LEU A 116 9.44 -6.09 -12.60
N PRO A 117 9.02 -6.48 -13.82
CA PRO A 117 9.73 -6.10 -15.05
C PRO A 117 9.85 -4.59 -15.23
N ILE A 118 8.77 -3.85 -14.96
CA ILE A 118 8.77 -2.38 -15.09
C ILE A 118 9.79 -1.78 -14.12
N ALA A 119 9.80 -2.22 -12.87
CA ALA A 119 10.73 -1.71 -11.87
C ALA A 119 12.20 -1.99 -12.24
N ILE A 120 12.51 -3.20 -12.74
CA ILE A 120 13.85 -3.55 -13.24
C ILE A 120 14.23 -2.74 -14.49
N MET A 121 13.26 -2.43 -15.36
CA MET A 121 13.48 -1.60 -16.55
C MET A 121 13.83 -0.16 -16.16
N LEU A 122 13.23 0.36 -15.08
CA LEU A 122 13.57 1.67 -14.49
C LEU A 122 14.93 1.68 -13.76
N GLY A 123 15.66 0.56 -13.75
CA GLY A 123 17.02 0.48 -13.19
C GLY A 123 17.08 0.17 -11.70
N LEU A 124 15.94 -0.14 -11.07
CA LEU A 124 15.87 -0.52 -9.66
C LEU A 124 16.43 -1.95 -9.48
N LYS A 125 17.07 -2.21 -8.34
CA LYS A 125 17.78 -3.47 -8.05
C LYS A 125 16.96 -4.30 -7.06
N ARG A 126 17.56 -4.74 -5.95
CA ARG A 126 16.92 -5.58 -4.94
C ARG A 126 15.76 -4.90 -4.24
N GLU A 127 15.72 -3.57 -4.24
CA GLU A 127 14.58 -2.79 -3.74
C GLU A 127 13.28 -3.16 -4.47
N THR A 128 13.39 -3.62 -5.73
CA THR A 128 12.22 -4.09 -6.49
C THR A 128 11.52 -5.27 -5.85
N ILE A 129 12.23 -6.19 -5.19
CA ILE A 129 11.61 -7.34 -4.51
C ILE A 129 10.68 -6.85 -3.40
N GLY A 130 11.16 -5.89 -2.59
CA GLY A 130 10.37 -5.24 -1.57
C GLY A 130 9.21 -4.42 -2.12
N MET A 131 9.43 -3.71 -3.24
CA MET A 131 8.38 -2.87 -3.85
C MET A 131 7.27 -3.67 -4.53
N THR A 132 7.57 -4.78 -5.19
CA THR A 132 6.63 -5.38 -6.15
C THR A 132 5.94 -6.64 -5.65
N HIS A 133 6.41 -7.25 -4.56
CA HIS A 133 5.77 -8.47 -4.03
C HIS A 133 4.34 -8.24 -3.51
N SER A 134 3.95 -6.99 -3.25
CA SER A 134 2.65 -6.60 -2.70
C SER A 134 2.46 -5.09 -2.79
N ILE A 135 1.24 -4.59 -2.49
CA ILE A 135 0.94 -3.15 -2.36
C ILE A 135 1.53 -2.50 -1.08
N GLY A 136 2.42 -3.21 -0.38
CA GLY A 136 3.25 -2.67 0.69
C GLY A 136 2.54 -2.37 2.01
N ARG A 137 1.44 -3.06 2.36
CA ARG A 137 0.70 -2.84 3.63
C ARG A 137 1.45 -3.33 4.88
N GLU A 138 0.91 -3.02 6.05
CA GLU A 138 1.47 -3.29 7.38
C GLU A 138 2.00 -4.73 7.54
N VAL A 139 1.22 -5.72 7.10
CA VAL A 139 1.61 -7.13 7.16
C VAL A 139 2.83 -7.44 6.27
N ASN A 140 2.99 -6.74 5.15
CA ASN A 140 4.12 -6.88 4.23
C ASN A 140 5.36 -6.18 4.78
N LEU A 141 5.19 -5.02 5.43
CA LEU A 141 6.25 -4.35 6.18
C LEU A 141 6.81 -5.27 7.28
N ALA A 142 5.93 -5.92 8.05
CA ALA A 142 6.33 -6.89 9.05
C ALA A 142 7.09 -8.08 8.43
N LEU A 143 6.55 -8.66 7.35
CA LEU A 143 7.17 -9.77 6.63
C LEU A 143 8.58 -9.45 6.13
N ILE A 144 8.76 -8.32 5.44
CA ILE A 144 10.06 -7.92 4.91
C ILE A 144 11.02 -7.55 6.03
N THR A 145 10.53 -6.92 7.11
CA THR A 145 11.35 -6.63 8.29
C THR A 145 11.89 -7.90 8.93
N GLU A 146 11.06 -8.93 9.07
CA GLU A 146 11.47 -10.21 9.64
C GLU A 146 12.47 -10.94 8.70
N ARG A 147 12.16 -10.98 7.40
CA ARG A 147 12.95 -11.76 6.44
C ARG A 147 14.28 -11.11 6.05
N TYR A 148 14.32 -9.79 5.87
CA TYR A 148 15.47 -9.07 5.33
C TYR A 148 16.10 -8.07 6.30
N LYS A 149 15.46 -7.78 7.44
CA LYS A 149 15.87 -6.74 8.42
C LYS A 149 15.73 -5.32 7.89
N THR A 150 15.67 -4.35 8.80
CA THR A 150 15.34 -2.94 8.52
C THR A 150 16.39 -2.16 7.73
N ASN A 151 17.57 -2.73 7.47
CA ASN A 151 18.66 -2.06 6.75
C ASN A 151 18.91 -2.65 5.35
N SER A 152 17.96 -3.43 4.82
CA SER A 152 18.08 -4.08 3.52
C SER A 152 17.49 -3.22 2.38
N PRO A 153 17.97 -3.38 1.14
CA PRO A 153 17.34 -2.79 -0.04
C PRO A 153 15.86 -3.15 -0.17
N GLU A 154 15.49 -4.40 0.12
CA GLU A 154 14.10 -4.87 0.11
C GLU A 154 13.24 -4.10 1.11
N TRP A 155 13.77 -3.84 2.31
CA TRP A 155 13.06 -3.05 3.31
C TRP A 155 12.84 -1.60 2.83
N GLN A 156 13.85 -0.98 2.21
CA GLN A 156 13.70 0.35 1.62
C GLN A 156 12.65 0.36 0.50
N GLY A 157 12.60 -0.71 -0.30
CA GLY A 157 11.60 -0.90 -1.33
C GLY A 157 10.17 -0.96 -0.77
N VAL A 158 9.91 -1.85 0.20
CA VAL A 158 8.55 -1.97 0.78
C VAL A 158 8.14 -0.70 1.51
N MET A 159 9.07 -0.01 2.17
CA MET A 159 8.78 1.26 2.86
C MET A 159 8.41 2.36 1.86
N SER A 160 9.12 2.42 0.73
CA SER A 160 8.79 3.35 -0.35
C SER A 160 7.38 3.09 -0.88
N MET A 161 7.01 1.82 -1.12
CA MET A 161 5.64 1.49 -1.53
C MET A 161 4.59 1.72 -0.45
N TYR A 162 4.92 1.55 0.82
CA TYR A 162 3.99 1.89 1.89
C TYR A 162 3.64 3.38 1.86
N ILE A 163 4.66 4.26 1.80
CA ILE A 163 4.48 5.70 1.84
C ILE A 163 3.84 6.19 0.53
N PHE A 164 4.54 6.03 -0.60
CA PHE A 164 4.08 6.56 -1.89
C PHE A 164 2.84 5.83 -2.39
N GLY A 165 2.77 4.52 -2.18
CA GLY A 165 1.60 3.73 -2.55
C GLY A 165 0.36 4.19 -1.80
N THR A 166 0.42 4.52 -0.51
CA THR A 166 -0.77 5.03 0.20
C THR A 166 -1.27 6.36 -0.37
N ILE A 167 -0.33 7.26 -0.68
CA ILE A 167 -0.64 8.60 -1.18
C ILE A 167 -1.25 8.54 -2.58
N PHE A 168 -0.51 7.96 -3.53
CA PHE A 168 -0.92 7.92 -4.92
C PHE A 168 -1.95 6.84 -5.19
N GLY A 169 -1.90 5.75 -4.42
CA GLY A 169 -2.84 4.65 -4.56
C GLY A 169 -4.26 5.07 -4.28
N ALA A 170 -4.54 5.89 -3.26
CA ALA A 170 -5.91 6.35 -3.00
C ALA A 170 -6.50 7.10 -4.23
N ILE A 171 -5.71 7.99 -4.83
CA ILE A 171 -6.09 8.72 -6.06
C ILE A 171 -6.30 7.74 -7.21
N PHE A 172 -5.33 6.84 -7.43
CA PHE A 172 -5.39 5.85 -8.50
C PHE A 172 -6.61 4.94 -8.37
N PHE A 173 -6.86 4.38 -7.18
CA PHE A 173 -7.98 3.49 -6.90
C PHE A 173 -9.34 4.18 -7.07
N SER A 174 -9.47 5.46 -6.67
CA SER A 174 -10.70 6.24 -6.93
C SER A 174 -10.97 6.38 -8.42
N VAL A 175 -9.98 6.86 -9.20
CA VAL A 175 -10.17 7.06 -10.64
C VAL A 175 -10.40 5.74 -11.36
N PHE A 176 -9.56 4.75 -11.07
CA PHE A 176 -9.60 3.45 -11.74
C PHE A 176 -10.89 2.68 -11.44
N SER A 177 -11.37 2.71 -10.18
CA SER A 177 -12.67 2.15 -9.81
C SER A 177 -13.79 2.77 -10.65
N SER A 178 -13.83 4.11 -10.74
CA SER A 178 -14.84 4.82 -11.52
C SER A 178 -14.83 4.46 -13.01
N VAL A 179 -13.64 4.28 -13.60
CA VAL A 179 -13.47 3.83 -14.99
C VAL A 179 -13.98 2.40 -15.16
N LEU A 180 -13.57 1.47 -14.29
CA LEU A 180 -13.94 0.06 -14.40
C LEU A 180 -15.44 -0.17 -14.26
N ILE A 181 -16.10 0.55 -13.35
CA ILE A 181 -17.56 0.51 -13.18
C ILE A 181 -18.28 0.90 -14.48
N SER A 182 -17.72 1.88 -15.21
CA SER A 182 -18.34 2.40 -16.43
C SER A 182 -18.14 1.50 -17.65
N ILE A 183 -17.07 0.71 -17.69
CA ILE A 183 -16.67 -0.07 -18.87
C ILE A 183 -17.01 -1.56 -18.74
N LEU A 184 -16.92 -2.12 -17.53
CA LEU A 184 -17.11 -3.56 -17.32
C LEU A 184 -18.56 -3.87 -16.92
N PRO A 185 -19.27 -4.76 -17.63
CA PRO A 185 -20.64 -5.14 -17.31
C PRO A 185 -20.68 -6.19 -16.18
N LEU A 186 -20.11 -5.86 -15.03
CA LEU A 186 -20.09 -6.74 -13.85
C LEU A 186 -21.11 -6.29 -12.79
N HIS A 187 -21.48 -7.22 -11.91
CA HIS A 187 -22.40 -6.93 -10.82
C HIS A 187 -21.76 -5.94 -9.80
N PRO A 188 -22.50 -4.96 -9.24
CA PRO A 188 -21.98 -4.00 -8.26
C PRO A 188 -21.24 -4.64 -7.07
N LEU A 189 -21.74 -5.76 -6.57
CA LEU A 189 -21.09 -6.51 -5.48
C LEU A 189 -19.71 -7.05 -5.85
N SER A 190 -19.46 -7.39 -7.12
CA SER A 190 -18.14 -7.82 -7.58
C SER A 190 -17.13 -6.67 -7.52
N PHE A 191 -17.54 -5.46 -7.91
CA PHE A 191 -16.71 -4.27 -7.73
C PHE A 191 -16.48 -3.96 -6.25
N ALA A 192 -17.51 -4.08 -5.41
CA ALA A 192 -17.37 -3.89 -3.96
C ALA A 192 -16.33 -4.84 -3.37
N MET A 193 -16.36 -6.12 -3.73
CA MET A 193 -15.33 -7.07 -3.34
C MET A 193 -13.94 -6.67 -3.84
N ALA A 194 -13.81 -6.19 -5.08
CA ALA A 194 -12.53 -5.75 -5.65
C ALA A 194 -11.93 -4.51 -4.96
N THR A 195 -12.76 -3.67 -4.32
CA THR A 195 -12.27 -2.49 -3.59
C THR A 195 -11.47 -2.85 -2.33
N GLY A 196 -11.71 -4.04 -1.76
CA GLY A 196 -11.04 -4.48 -0.54
C GLY A 196 -9.61 -4.94 -0.80
N VAL A 197 -8.66 -4.02 -0.67
CA VAL A 197 -7.24 -4.29 -1.00
C VAL A 197 -6.34 -4.44 0.24
N GLY A 198 -6.94 -4.52 1.43
CA GLY A 198 -6.20 -4.59 2.70
C GLY A 198 -5.66 -3.24 3.18
N SER A 199 -6.13 -2.14 2.58
CA SER A 199 -5.80 -0.75 2.92
C SER A 199 -7.09 0.02 3.20
N GLY A 200 -7.27 0.56 4.40
CA GLY A 200 -8.47 1.33 4.74
C GLY A 200 -8.68 2.55 3.83
N VAL A 201 -7.60 3.31 3.57
CA VAL A 201 -7.64 4.52 2.75
C VAL A 201 -7.94 4.20 1.29
N MET A 202 -7.22 3.23 0.70
CA MET A 202 -7.43 2.88 -0.72
C MET A 202 -8.79 2.20 -0.94
N THR A 203 -9.22 1.37 0.00
CA THR A 203 -10.54 0.72 -0.06
C THR A 203 -11.64 1.75 -0.05
N THR A 204 -11.57 2.73 0.87
CA THR A 204 -12.57 3.81 0.93
C THR A 204 -12.56 4.65 -0.35
N ALA A 205 -11.38 4.96 -0.89
CA ALA A 205 -11.25 5.70 -2.14
C ALA A 205 -11.82 4.92 -3.35
N ALA A 206 -11.59 3.61 -3.42
CA ALA A 206 -12.15 2.74 -4.47
C ALA A 206 -13.67 2.56 -4.34
N LEU A 207 -14.19 2.48 -3.11
CA LEU A 207 -15.61 2.28 -2.82
C LEU A 207 -16.45 3.54 -3.09
N GLY A 208 -15.89 4.72 -2.88
CA GLY A 208 -16.60 6.00 -3.04
C GLY A 208 -17.34 6.14 -4.38
N PRO A 209 -16.67 5.99 -5.54
CA PRO A 209 -17.32 6.03 -6.85
C PRO A 209 -18.41 4.96 -7.04
N LEU A 210 -18.22 3.78 -6.44
CA LEU A 210 -19.19 2.68 -6.54
C LEU A 210 -20.48 2.96 -5.78
N VAL A 211 -20.38 3.49 -4.56
CA VAL A 211 -21.54 3.91 -3.76
C VAL A 211 -22.29 5.05 -4.44
N GLU A 212 -21.57 5.92 -5.14
CA GLU A 212 -22.18 7.01 -5.91
C GLU A 212 -22.92 6.51 -7.16
N ALA A 213 -22.35 5.53 -7.86
CA ALA A 213 -23.00 4.92 -9.01
C ALA A 213 -24.25 4.10 -8.63
N PHE A 214 -24.28 3.53 -7.41
CA PHE A 214 -25.36 2.66 -6.93
C PHE A 214 -25.81 3.03 -5.51
N PRO A 215 -26.44 4.21 -5.31
CA PRO A 215 -26.79 4.72 -3.99
C PRO A 215 -27.76 3.82 -3.22
N ASP A 216 -28.68 3.15 -3.92
CA ASP A 216 -29.67 2.25 -3.33
C ASP A 216 -29.04 1.01 -2.66
N GLN A 217 -27.80 0.67 -3.01
CA GLN A 217 -27.07 -0.49 -2.48
C GLN A 217 -25.89 -0.08 -1.57
N ALA A 218 -25.78 1.19 -1.20
CA ALA A 218 -24.62 1.74 -0.49
C ALA A 218 -24.19 0.93 0.74
N SER A 219 -25.15 0.53 1.59
CA SER A 219 -24.90 -0.26 2.80
C SER A 219 -24.34 -1.65 2.48
N THR A 220 -24.93 -2.33 1.49
CA THR A 220 -24.50 -3.65 1.04
C THR A 220 -23.11 -3.59 0.40
N LEU A 221 -22.85 -2.58 -0.44
CA LEU A 221 -21.55 -2.37 -1.07
C LEU A 221 -20.45 -2.11 -0.04
N ALA A 222 -20.73 -1.27 0.97
CA ALA A 222 -19.81 -1.02 2.06
C ALA A 222 -19.54 -2.29 2.90
N ALA A 223 -20.56 -3.12 3.15
CA ALA A 223 -20.39 -4.37 3.88
C ALA A 223 -19.51 -5.37 3.13
N PHE A 224 -19.72 -5.56 1.82
CA PHE A 224 -18.90 -6.44 0.98
C PHE A 224 -17.47 -5.91 0.85
N SER A 225 -17.31 -4.61 0.62
CA SER A 225 -16.00 -3.95 0.58
C SER A 225 -15.22 -4.10 1.88
N GLY A 226 -15.86 -3.82 3.03
CA GLY A 226 -15.24 -3.97 4.34
C GLY A 226 -14.87 -5.42 4.66
N THR A 227 -15.73 -6.38 4.30
CA THR A 227 -15.45 -7.81 4.45
C THR A 227 -14.25 -8.21 3.60
N SER A 228 -14.22 -7.81 2.33
CA SER A 228 -13.11 -8.07 1.43
C SER A 228 -11.79 -7.48 1.94
N ASN A 229 -11.81 -6.22 2.40
CA ASN A 229 -10.64 -5.57 2.96
C ASN A 229 -10.12 -6.30 4.20
N LEU A 230 -11.00 -6.72 5.11
CA LEU A 230 -10.63 -7.52 6.27
C LEU A 230 -10.00 -8.85 5.85
N LEU A 231 -10.62 -9.54 4.89
CA LEU A 231 -10.09 -10.80 4.36
C LEU A 231 -8.69 -10.57 3.80
N THR A 232 -8.50 -9.64 2.85
CA THR A 232 -7.19 -9.34 2.25
C THR A 232 -6.14 -8.88 3.26
N SER A 233 -6.50 -8.09 4.28
CA SER A 233 -5.56 -7.71 5.35
C SER A 233 -5.01 -8.92 6.10
N VAL A 234 -5.80 -9.98 6.25
CA VAL A 234 -5.39 -11.21 6.95
C VAL A 234 -4.76 -12.22 5.99
N THR A 235 -5.44 -12.55 4.89
CA THR A 235 -5.01 -13.56 3.91
C THR A 235 -3.78 -13.12 3.15
N GLY A 236 -3.65 -11.82 2.89
CA GLY A 236 -2.52 -11.24 2.19
C GLY A 236 -1.18 -11.55 2.87
N LEU A 237 -1.13 -11.66 4.20
CA LEU A 237 0.08 -12.08 4.91
C LEU A 237 0.49 -13.52 4.54
N TYR A 238 -0.44 -14.46 4.64
CA TYR A 238 -0.19 -15.87 4.33
C TYR A 238 0.17 -16.05 2.86
N MET A 239 -0.55 -15.36 1.96
CA MET A 239 -0.26 -15.35 0.53
C MET A 239 1.11 -14.73 0.23
N ALA A 240 1.48 -13.67 0.93
CA ALA A 240 2.78 -13.04 0.76
C ALA A 240 3.94 -13.95 1.20
N ILE A 241 3.79 -14.63 2.34
CA ILE A 241 4.78 -15.59 2.86
C ILE A 241 4.96 -16.78 1.92
N VAL A 242 3.85 -17.42 1.53
CA VAL A 242 3.89 -18.72 0.83
C VAL A 242 4.16 -18.53 -0.66
N PHE A 243 3.56 -17.51 -1.29
CA PHE A 243 3.56 -17.36 -2.73
C PHE A 243 4.23 -16.06 -3.20
N ALA A 244 3.74 -14.90 -2.77
CA ALA A 244 4.10 -13.63 -3.40
C ALA A 244 5.59 -13.32 -3.31
N LEU A 245 6.19 -13.43 -2.12
CA LEU A 245 7.58 -13.10 -1.91
C LEU A 245 8.54 -14.13 -2.56
N PRO A 246 8.35 -15.46 -2.39
CA PRO A 246 9.13 -16.46 -3.12
C PRO A 246 9.01 -16.34 -4.65
N LEU A 247 7.82 -16.03 -5.16
CA LEU A 247 7.59 -15.81 -6.59
C LEU A 247 8.38 -14.60 -7.08
N THR A 248 8.33 -13.49 -6.33
CA THR A 248 9.03 -12.24 -6.67
C THR A 248 10.55 -12.45 -6.69
N GLU A 249 11.11 -13.14 -5.68
CA GLU A 249 12.55 -13.47 -5.62
C GLU A 249 12.99 -14.29 -6.84
N LYS A 250 12.24 -15.36 -7.16
CA LYS A 250 12.56 -16.24 -8.30
C LYS A 250 12.43 -15.50 -9.63
N TYR A 251 11.39 -14.68 -9.77
CA TYR A 251 11.15 -13.93 -10.98
C TYR A 251 12.20 -12.84 -11.19
N TYR A 252 12.60 -12.15 -10.11
CA TYR A 252 13.71 -11.19 -10.13
C TYR A 252 15.02 -11.86 -10.57
N ALA A 253 15.35 -13.01 -9.98
CA ALA A 253 16.55 -13.78 -10.34
C ALA A 253 16.53 -14.22 -11.82
N LEU A 254 15.37 -14.62 -12.35
CA LEU A 254 15.20 -14.98 -13.75
C LEU A 254 15.45 -13.76 -14.66
N LEU A 255 14.78 -12.64 -14.40
CA LEU A 255 14.86 -11.43 -15.22
C LEU A 255 16.27 -10.82 -15.20
N THR A 256 16.92 -10.78 -14.04
CA THR A 256 18.29 -10.27 -13.90
C THR A 256 19.32 -11.17 -14.57
N LYS A 257 19.16 -12.49 -14.52
CA LYS A 257 20.02 -13.44 -15.26
C LYS A 257 19.89 -13.29 -16.78
N VAL A 258 18.68 -13.07 -17.29
CA VAL A 258 18.45 -12.80 -18.72
C VAL A 258 19.04 -11.45 -19.11
N LYS A 259 18.82 -10.39 -18.32
CA LYS A 259 19.36 -9.04 -18.56
C LYS A 259 20.90 -9.02 -18.52
N GLY A 260 21.53 -9.73 -17.59
CA GLY A 260 22.99 -9.89 -17.53
C GLY A 260 23.57 -10.55 -18.77
N LYS A 261 22.88 -11.53 -19.37
CA LYS A 261 23.28 -12.14 -20.65
C LYS A 261 23.18 -11.17 -21.83
N PHE A 262 22.15 -10.33 -21.89
CA PHE A 262 22.00 -9.31 -22.94
C PHE A 262 22.97 -8.12 -22.76
N SER A 263 23.30 -7.77 -21.53
CA SER A 263 24.22 -6.69 -21.19
C SER A 263 25.69 -7.03 -21.46
N GLN A 264 26.09 -8.30 -21.46
CA GLN A 264 27.43 -8.69 -21.93
C GLN A 264 27.64 -8.53 -23.44
N VAL A 265 26.55 -8.36 -24.21
CA VAL A 265 26.60 -8.08 -25.66
C VAL A 265 26.64 -6.57 -25.95
N LYS A 266 26.30 -5.72 -24.97
CA LYS A 266 26.36 -4.25 -25.07
C LYS A 266 26.91 -3.69 -23.75
N GLY A 267 28.22 -3.43 -23.69
CA GLY A 267 28.99 -3.02 -22.51
C GLY A 267 28.27 -2.05 -21.56
N TRP A 268 27.53 -2.62 -20.63
CA TRP A 268 26.77 -1.92 -19.59
C TRP A 268 27.18 -2.56 -18.27
N ASP A 269 27.72 -1.76 -17.36
CA ASP A 269 28.34 -2.24 -16.13
C ASP A 269 27.29 -2.84 -15.19
N ASN A 270 27.41 -4.15 -14.96
CA ASN A 270 26.51 -4.93 -14.10
C ASN A 270 27.12 -5.04 -12.71
N ASP A 271 26.56 -4.34 -11.73
CA ASP A 271 26.71 -4.72 -10.33
C ASP A 271 25.34 -4.78 -9.65
N PHE A 272 24.61 -5.85 -9.95
CA PHE A 272 23.32 -6.20 -9.31
C PHE A 272 23.52 -7.28 -8.22
N SER A 273 24.76 -7.52 -7.82
CA SER A 273 25.21 -8.64 -6.98
C SER A 273 25.04 -8.44 -5.48
N ASN A 274 24.69 -7.24 -5.01
CA ASN A 274 24.57 -6.93 -3.59
C ASN A 274 23.13 -6.63 -3.19
#